data_AF-A0A1I9YRK1-F1
#
_entry.id   AF-A0A1I9YRK1-F1
#
_cell.length_a   1.000
_cell.length_b   1.000
_cell.length_c   1.000
_cell.angle_alpha   90.00
_cell.angle_beta   90.00
_cell.angle_gamma   90.00
#
_symmetry.space_group_name_H-M   'P 1'
#
loop_
_entity.id
_entity.type
_entity.pdbx_description
1 polymer ?
#
loop_
_entity_poly.entity_id
_entity_poly.type
_entity_poly.pdbx_seq_one_letter_code
_entity_poly.pdbx_strand_id
1 'polypeptide(L)'
;MQLTRSVVALTATCTIAALVSSPTAHGKTVYSVPFDYKKFPPSSSYFQGKSLEEIDRLCKTGDGASTDDAAACEQRNFERSNSRLNATYAKILSSIRASDKESAADDDPLAAPDFVGAQENWSRYRERYCYAYVYALGEASGRYIYFWNCMKDITQDRIKQLEKFSE
;
A
#
# COMPACT_ATOMS: atom_id res chain seq x y z
N MET A 1 -1.84 63.11 76.21
CA MET A 1 -1.87 63.94 75.00
C MET A 1 -1.53 63.04 73.82
N GLN A 2 -2.53 62.74 72.97
CA GLN A 2 -2.43 62.20 71.59
C GLN A 2 -1.74 60.83 71.40
N LEU A 3 -2.08 59.96 70.44
CA LEU A 3 -3.09 59.91 69.38
C LEU A 3 -3.20 58.42 68.97
N THR A 4 -4.41 57.97 68.70
CA THR A 4 -4.75 56.69 68.07
C THR A 4 -4.13 56.55 66.68
N ARG A 5 -3.86 55.31 66.25
CA ARG A 5 -3.95 54.92 64.83
C ARG A 5 -4.15 53.42 64.66
N SER A 6 -5.34 53.05 64.21
CA SER A 6 -5.67 51.75 63.63
C SER A 6 -5.16 51.68 62.18
N VAL A 7 -4.72 50.50 61.74
CA VAL A 7 -4.49 50.19 60.32
C VAL A 7 -5.26 48.92 59.95
N VAL A 8 -5.88 48.99 58.78
CA VAL A 8 -6.85 48.09 58.19
C VAL A 8 -6.17 47.00 57.33
N ALA A 9 -6.75 45.80 57.42
CA ALA A 9 -6.83 44.64 56.52
C ALA A 9 -5.89 44.46 55.32
N LEU A 10 -5.50 43.19 55.08
CA LEU A 10 -5.53 42.56 53.74
C LEU A 10 -5.51 41.03 53.85
N THR A 11 -6.66 40.39 53.63
CA THR A 11 -6.77 38.93 53.44
C THR A 11 -6.37 38.58 52.02
N ALA A 12 -5.24 37.90 51.86
CA ALA A 12 -4.81 37.36 50.58
C ALA A 12 -5.55 36.04 50.30
N THR A 13 -6.55 36.08 49.44
CA THR A 13 -7.17 34.88 48.85
C THR A 13 -6.21 34.28 47.82
N CYS A 14 -5.65 33.12 48.15
CA CYS A 14 -4.81 32.33 47.26
C CYS A 14 -5.70 31.55 46.27
N THR A 15 -5.84 32.05 45.05
CA THR A 15 -6.57 31.36 43.97
C THR A 15 -5.74 30.16 43.50
N ILE A 16 -6.20 28.94 43.78
CA ILE A 16 -5.61 27.70 43.27
C ILE A 16 -5.89 27.64 41.75
N ALA A 17 -4.86 27.81 40.93
CA ALA A 17 -4.95 27.56 39.50
C ALA A 17 -5.04 26.04 39.27
N ALA A 18 -6.23 25.54 38.94
CA ALA A 18 -6.41 24.18 38.48
C ALA A 18 -5.76 24.02 37.10
N LEU A 19 -4.60 23.37 37.07
CA LEU A 19 -3.97 22.87 35.84
C LEU A 19 -4.88 21.77 35.27
N VAL A 20 -5.74 22.14 34.32
CA VAL A 20 -6.53 21.18 33.55
C VAL A 20 -5.58 20.44 32.62
N SER A 21 -5.16 19.25 33.03
CA SER A 21 -4.46 18.30 32.16
C SER A 21 -5.42 17.85 31.06
N SER A 22 -5.33 18.46 29.88
CA SER A 22 -6.06 17.99 28.71
C SER A 22 -5.59 16.58 28.35
N PRO A 23 -6.49 15.63 28.08
CA PRO A 23 -6.09 14.31 27.60
C PRO A 23 -5.49 14.49 26.20
N THR A 24 -4.22 14.12 26.05
CA THR A 24 -3.59 14.01 24.74
C THR A 24 -4.24 12.83 24.01
N ALA A 25 -5.29 13.08 23.24
CA ALA A 25 -5.86 12.11 22.33
C ALA A 25 -4.81 11.79 21.25
N HIS A 26 -4.08 10.69 21.42
CA HIS A 26 -3.17 10.18 20.39
C HIS A 26 -4.03 9.51 19.31
N GLY A 27 -4.28 10.22 18.22
CA GLY A 27 -4.99 9.65 17.06
C GLY A 27 -4.20 8.48 16.49
N LYS A 28 -4.81 7.29 16.46
CA LYS A 28 -4.22 6.13 15.76
C LYS A 28 -4.32 6.37 14.26
N THR A 29 -3.18 6.49 13.59
CA THR A 29 -3.10 6.50 12.12
C THR A 29 -2.85 5.09 11.59
N VAL A 30 -3.01 4.86 10.28
CA VAL A 30 -2.66 3.58 9.63
C VAL A 30 -1.20 3.17 9.86
N TYR A 31 -0.33 4.14 10.14
CA TYR A 31 1.09 3.96 10.45
C TYR A 31 1.37 3.53 11.89
N SER A 32 0.35 3.60 12.77
CA SER A 32 0.44 3.22 14.19
C SER A 32 0.01 1.77 14.48
N VAL A 33 -0.33 1.00 13.44
CA VAL A 33 -0.75 -0.41 13.51
C VAL A 33 0.15 -1.28 12.62
N PRO A 34 0.15 -2.62 12.78
CA PRO A 34 0.85 -3.49 11.85
C PRO A 34 0.44 -3.22 10.40
N PHE A 35 1.43 -3.22 9.51
CA PHE A 35 1.20 -2.99 8.09
C PHE A 35 0.23 -4.03 7.53
N ASP A 36 -0.86 -3.56 6.92
CA ASP A 36 -1.90 -4.39 6.34
C ASP A 36 -2.34 -3.80 5.00
N TYR A 37 -1.68 -4.25 3.93
CA TYR A 37 -1.97 -3.83 2.57
C TYR A 37 -3.36 -4.28 2.09
N LYS A 38 -3.96 -5.30 2.71
CA LYS A 38 -5.26 -5.85 2.28
C LYS A 38 -6.44 -4.96 2.67
N LYS A 39 -6.23 -4.03 3.60
CA LYS A 39 -7.24 -3.03 4.01
C LYS A 39 -7.23 -1.79 3.14
N PHE A 40 -6.25 -1.63 2.26
CA PHE A 40 -6.15 -0.47 1.40
C PHE A 40 -7.15 -0.61 0.24
N PRO A 41 -8.03 0.38 0.03
CA PRO A 41 -8.98 0.32 -1.09
C PRO A 41 -8.23 0.34 -2.43
N PRO A 42 -8.84 -0.12 -3.53
CA PRO A 42 -8.27 0.04 -4.87
C PRO A 42 -7.92 1.50 -5.16
N SER A 43 -6.90 1.74 -5.99
CA SER A 43 -6.50 3.12 -6.32
C SER A 43 -7.64 3.92 -6.98
N SER A 44 -8.53 3.24 -7.69
CA SER A 44 -9.73 3.82 -8.30
C SER A 44 -10.70 4.42 -7.28
N SER A 45 -10.81 3.84 -6.08
CA SER A 45 -11.62 4.39 -4.99
C SER A 45 -10.95 5.60 -4.35
N TYR A 46 -9.63 5.58 -4.19
CA TYR A 46 -8.87 6.74 -3.66
C TYR A 46 -9.00 7.97 -4.56
N PHE A 47 -8.94 7.77 -5.88
CA PHE A 47 -9.04 8.85 -6.87
C PHE A 47 -10.47 9.14 -7.35
N GLN A 48 -11.50 8.70 -6.61
CA GLN A 48 -12.88 8.93 -7.00
C GLN A 48 -13.15 10.43 -7.24
N GLY A 49 -13.74 10.75 -8.39
CA GLY A 49 -14.08 12.13 -8.77
C GLY A 49 -12.95 12.94 -9.41
N LYS A 50 -11.74 12.38 -9.55
CA LYS A 50 -10.65 12.99 -10.32
C LYS A 50 -10.64 12.49 -11.77
N SER A 51 -10.25 13.35 -12.71
CA SER A 51 -10.02 12.95 -14.10
C SER A 51 -8.73 12.12 -14.23
N LEU A 52 -8.59 11.38 -15.34
CA LEU A 52 -7.36 10.63 -15.60
C LEU A 52 -6.14 11.55 -15.72
N GLU A 53 -6.31 12.72 -16.34
CA GLU A 53 -5.26 13.73 -16.50
C GLU A 53 -4.81 14.30 -15.15
N GLU A 54 -5.75 14.55 -14.24
CA GLU A 54 -5.42 15.01 -12.88
C GLU A 54 -4.62 13.98 -12.10
N ILE A 55 -5.04 12.71 -12.18
CA ILE A 55 -4.36 11.58 -11.53
C ILE A 55 -2.97 11.41 -12.14
N ASP A 56 -2.85 11.41 -13.48
CA ASP A 56 -1.57 11.22 -14.16
C ASP A 56 -0.61 12.39 -13.88
N ARG A 57 -1.10 13.63 -13.81
CA ARG A 57 -0.28 14.77 -13.39
C ARG A 57 0.25 14.57 -11.97
N LEU A 58 -0.63 14.28 -11.01
CA LEU A 58 -0.25 14.07 -9.61
C LEU A 58 0.79 12.94 -9.48
N CYS A 59 0.53 11.79 -10.09
CA CYS A 59 1.40 10.62 -9.98
C CYS A 59 2.71 10.75 -10.77
N LYS A 60 2.78 11.62 -11.78
CA LYS A 60 3.99 11.84 -12.58
C LYS A 60 4.91 12.88 -11.95
N THR A 61 4.36 13.97 -11.40
CA THR A 61 5.19 15.06 -10.86
C THR A 61 5.39 14.97 -9.35
N GLY A 62 4.42 14.42 -8.62
CA GLY A 62 4.44 14.41 -7.16
C GLY A 62 4.24 15.80 -6.54
N ASP A 63 3.92 16.83 -7.35
CA ASP A 63 3.81 18.20 -6.86
C ASP A 63 2.65 18.34 -5.87
N GLY A 64 2.98 18.67 -4.63
CA GLY A 64 2.00 18.78 -3.55
C GLY A 64 1.38 17.45 -3.11
N ALA A 65 1.95 16.31 -3.53
CA ALA A 65 1.47 14.99 -3.14
C ALA A 65 1.75 14.72 -1.66
N SER A 66 0.73 14.24 -0.95
CA SER A 66 0.89 13.65 0.37
C SER A 66 1.52 12.25 0.28
N THR A 67 1.93 11.68 1.42
CA THR A 67 2.37 10.28 1.50
C THR A 67 1.27 9.31 1.04
N ASP A 68 0.01 9.62 1.33
CA ASP A 68 -1.13 8.79 0.91
C ASP A 68 -1.35 8.89 -0.60
N ASP A 69 -1.16 10.08 -1.20
CA ASP A 69 -1.18 10.25 -2.66
C ASP A 69 -0.08 9.42 -3.33
N ALA A 70 1.15 9.48 -2.78
CA ALA A 70 2.27 8.70 -3.28
C ALA A 70 1.99 7.19 -3.19
N ALA A 71 1.42 6.72 -2.08
CA ALA A 71 1.04 5.32 -1.90
C ALA A 71 -0.04 4.89 -2.92
N ALA A 72 -1.06 5.72 -3.13
CA ALA A 72 -2.12 5.45 -4.09
C ALA A 72 -1.61 5.46 -5.54
N CYS A 73 -0.65 6.33 -5.87
CA CYS A 73 0.01 6.35 -7.17
C CYS A 73 0.84 5.08 -7.42
N GLU A 74 1.60 4.60 -6.44
CA GLU A 74 2.33 3.33 -6.56
C GLU A 74 1.39 2.13 -6.66
N GLN A 75 0.29 2.13 -5.90
CA GLN A 75 -0.73 1.10 -6.03
C GLN A 75 -1.31 1.07 -7.44
N ARG A 76 -1.64 2.24 -8.01
CA ARG A 76 -2.13 2.35 -9.38
C ARG A 76 -1.13 1.81 -10.41
N ASN A 77 0.15 2.05 -10.21
CA ASN A 77 1.22 1.50 -11.07
C ASN A 77 1.30 -0.03 -10.97
N PHE A 78 1.17 -0.57 -9.75
CA PHE A 78 1.06 -2.00 -9.54
C PHE A 78 -0.18 -2.58 -10.22
N GLU A 79 -1.36 -2.00 -10.03
CA GLU A 79 -2.63 -2.47 -10.62
C GLU A 79 -2.57 -2.51 -12.15
N ARG A 80 -1.96 -1.50 -12.78
CA ARG A 80 -1.67 -1.49 -14.23
C ARG A 80 -0.75 -2.64 -14.64
N SER A 81 0.35 -2.85 -13.90
CA SER A 81 1.30 -3.95 -14.17
C SER A 81 0.64 -5.31 -13.97
N ASN A 82 -0.20 -5.46 -12.94
CA ASN A 82 -0.90 -6.70 -12.64
C ASN A 82 -1.98 -7.01 -13.69
N SER A 83 -2.65 -5.99 -14.23
CA SER A 83 -3.55 -6.14 -15.37
C SER A 83 -2.82 -6.68 -16.61
N ARG A 84 -1.64 -6.11 -16.93
CA ARG A 84 -0.78 -6.62 -18.02
C ARG A 84 -0.33 -8.06 -17.75
N LEU A 85 0.10 -8.38 -16.53
CA LEU A 85 0.46 -9.75 -16.16
C LEU A 85 -0.69 -10.73 -16.41
N ASN A 86 -1.91 -10.39 -15.99
CA ASN A 86 -3.08 -11.24 -16.19
C ASN A 86 -3.38 -11.48 -17.67
N ALA A 87 -3.26 -10.45 -18.50
CA ALA A 87 -3.42 -10.58 -19.96
C ALA A 87 -2.34 -11.48 -20.57
N THR A 88 -1.06 -11.28 -20.23
CA THR A 88 0.05 -12.11 -20.69
C THR A 88 -0.12 -13.57 -20.25
N TYR A 89 -0.44 -13.80 -18.98
CA TYR A 89 -0.70 -15.13 -18.43
C TYR A 89 -1.87 -15.83 -19.15
N ALA A 90 -2.99 -15.14 -19.37
CA ALA A 90 -4.15 -15.71 -20.05
C ALA A 90 -3.84 -16.12 -21.49
N LYS A 91 -3.06 -15.30 -22.21
CA LYS A 91 -2.59 -15.64 -23.57
C LYS A 91 -1.77 -16.92 -23.57
N ILE A 92 -0.79 -17.04 -22.68
CA ILE A 92 0.10 -18.20 -22.59
C ILE A 92 -0.65 -19.45 -22.15
N LEU A 93 -1.49 -19.35 -21.12
CA LEU A 93 -2.31 -20.47 -20.65
C LEU A 93 -3.23 -20.98 -21.75
N SER A 94 -3.79 -20.09 -22.58
CA SER A 94 -4.59 -20.50 -23.74
C SER A 94 -3.75 -21.29 -24.76
N SER A 95 -2.50 -20.91 -24.99
CA SER A 95 -1.59 -21.64 -25.88
C SER A 95 -1.25 -23.02 -25.32
N ILE A 96 -0.88 -23.09 -24.04
CA ILE A 96 -0.58 -24.36 -23.36
C ILE A 96 -1.79 -25.30 -23.42
N ARG A 97 -2.99 -24.79 -23.15
CA ARG A 97 -4.24 -25.57 -23.24
C ARG A 97 -4.57 -26.04 -24.66
N ALA A 98 -4.08 -25.36 -25.70
CA ALA A 98 -4.24 -25.83 -27.06
C ALA A 98 -3.31 -27.02 -27.32
N SER A 99 -2.02 -26.90 -26.93
CA SER A 99 -1.04 -27.99 -27.02
C SER A 99 -1.43 -29.21 -26.17
N ASP A 100 -1.98 -29.00 -24.98
CA ASP A 100 -2.48 -30.08 -24.11
C ASP A 100 -3.60 -30.89 -24.79
N LYS A 101 -4.46 -30.25 -25.61
CA LYS A 101 -5.52 -30.97 -26.35
C LYS A 101 -4.96 -31.83 -27.47
N GLU A 102 -3.88 -31.37 -28.11
CA GLU A 102 -3.18 -32.14 -29.14
C GLU A 102 -2.46 -33.33 -28.51
N SER A 103 -1.76 -33.10 -27.38
CA SER A 103 -0.97 -34.11 -26.67
C SER A 103 -1.83 -35.15 -25.93
N ALA A 104 -3.05 -34.78 -25.52
CA ALA A 104 -3.99 -35.72 -24.90
C ALA A 104 -4.40 -36.88 -25.83
N ALA A 105 -4.21 -36.75 -27.15
CA ALA A 105 -4.43 -37.84 -28.09
C ALA A 105 -3.39 -38.97 -27.94
N ASP A 106 -2.23 -38.67 -27.37
CA ASP A 106 -1.06 -39.55 -27.25
C ASP A 106 -0.80 -40.02 -25.80
N ASP A 107 -1.75 -39.77 -24.87
CA ASP A 107 -1.63 -40.06 -23.42
C ASP A 107 -0.47 -39.34 -22.71
N ASP A 108 0.01 -38.23 -23.29
CA ASP A 108 1.04 -37.39 -22.70
C ASP A 108 0.51 -36.56 -21.50
N PRO A 109 1.35 -36.26 -20.50
CA PRO A 109 0.97 -35.41 -19.37
C PRO A 109 0.57 -33.98 -19.80
N LEU A 110 -0.50 -33.46 -19.20
CA LEU A 110 -0.99 -32.10 -19.47
C LEU A 110 -0.14 -31.06 -18.73
N ALA A 111 0.33 -30.03 -19.43
CA ALA A 111 1.19 -28.99 -18.87
C ALA A 111 0.43 -27.84 -18.19
N ALA A 112 -0.84 -27.60 -18.57
CA ALA A 112 -1.62 -26.48 -18.01
C ALA A 112 -1.76 -26.50 -16.48
N PRO A 113 -2.02 -27.64 -15.80
CA PRO A 113 -2.09 -27.68 -14.34
C PRO A 113 -0.82 -27.19 -13.66
N ASP A 114 0.36 -27.60 -14.15
CA ASP A 114 1.65 -27.18 -13.59
C ASP A 114 1.91 -25.69 -13.83
N PHE A 115 1.56 -25.18 -15.01
CA PHE A 115 1.69 -23.74 -15.31
C PHE A 115 0.81 -22.88 -14.40
N VAL A 116 -0.44 -23.31 -14.14
CA VAL A 116 -1.34 -22.65 -13.19
C VAL A 116 -0.74 -22.67 -11.78
N GLY A 117 -0.30 -23.83 -11.30
CA GLY A 117 0.30 -23.97 -9.98
C GLY A 117 1.57 -23.12 -9.81
N ALA A 118 2.41 -23.03 -10.84
CA ALA A 118 3.59 -22.18 -10.85
C ALA A 118 3.22 -20.70 -10.69
N GLN A 119 2.19 -20.22 -11.40
CA GLN A 119 1.74 -18.82 -11.32
C GLN A 119 1.12 -18.49 -9.95
N GLU A 120 0.37 -19.41 -9.35
CA GLU A 120 -0.18 -19.25 -7.99
C GLU A 120 0.92 -19.15 -6.94
N ASN A 121 1.91 -20.04 -7.00
CA ASN A 121 3.06 -20.03 -6.09
C ASN A 121 3.89 -18.75 -6.25
N TRP A 122 4.12 -18.30 -7.49
CA TRP A 122 4.78 -17.04 -7.75
C TRP A 122 4.04 -15.83 -7.14
N SER A 123 2.69 -15.82 -7.23
CA SER A 123 1.88 -14.74 -6.64
C SER A 123 2.03 -14.68 -5.12
N ARG A 124 2.04 -15.85 -4.45
CA ARG A 124 2.30 -15.96 -3.01
C ARG A 124 3.71 -15.52 -2.64
N TYR A 125 4.71 -15.87 -3.45
CA TYR A 125 6.08 -15.40 -3.28
C TYR A 125 6.14 -13.88 -3.33
N ARG A 126 5.59 -13.24 -4.37
CA ARG A 126 5.58 -11.79 -4.55
C ARG A 126 5.00 -11.08 -3.31
N GLU A 127 3.83 -11.50 -2.86
CA GLU A 127 3.17 -10.88 -1.70
C GLU A 127 3.99 -11.02 -0.42
N ARG A 128 4.50 -12.23 -0.12
CA ARG A 128 5.28 -12.48 1.10
C ARG A 128 6.63 -11.79 1.07
N TYR A 129 7.29 -11.78 -0.08
CA TYR A 129 8.55 -11.09 -0.28
C TYR A 129 8.38 -9.58 -0.06
N CYS A 130 7.40 -8.95 -0.72
CA CYS A 130 7.19 -7.51 -0.57
C CYS A 130 6.72 -7.13 0.83
N TYR A 131 5.97 -7.99 1.52
CA TYR A 131 5.64 -7.80 2.92
C TYR A 131 6.89 -7.81 3.80
N ALA A 132 7.79 -8.78 3.63
CA ALA A 132 9.04 -8.84 4.39
C ALA A 132 9.96 -7.64 4.07
N TYR A 133 10.05 -7.27 2.79
CA TYR A 133 10.86 -6.16 2.30
C TYR A 133 10.57 -4.85 3.03
N VAL A 134 9.30 -4.49 3.22
CA VAL A 134 8.95 -3.20 3.86
C VAL A 134 9.23 -3.16 5.36
N TYR A 135 9.34 -4.30 6.03
CA TYR A 135 9.80 -4.34 7.41
C TYR A 135 11.32 -4.18 7.53
N ALA A 136 12.08 -4.61 6.50
CA ALA A 136 13.52 -4.42 6.47
C ALA A 136 13.94 -2.94 6.29
N LEU A 137 13.08 -2.09 5.73
CA LEU A 137 13.35 -0.67 5.49
C LEU A 137 13.17 0.25 6.72
N GLY A 138 12.62 -0.26 7.82
CA GLY A 138 12.53 0.46 9.10
C GLY A 138 11.44 1.55 9.21
N GLU A 139 11.22 2.37 8.20
CA GLU A 139 10.28 3.51 8.26
C GLU A 139 8.81 3.07 8.07
N ALA A 140 7.94 3.42 9.02
CA ALA A 140 6.52 3.03 9.00
C ALA A 140 5.69 3.80 7.95
N SER A 141 5.92 5.10 7.77
CA SER A 141 5.21 5.98 6.82
C SER A 141 5.39 5.56 5.37
N GLY A 142 6.60 5.10 5.00
CA GLY A 142 6.91 4.69 3.63
C GLY A 142 6.43 3.28 3.25
N ARG A 143 5.95 2.45 4.20
CA ARG A 143 5.69 1.02 3.93
C ARG A 143 4.73 0.79 2.77
N TYR A 144 3.68 1.58 2.63
CA TYR A 144 2.72 1.42 1.54
C TYR A 144 3.33 1.76 0.18
N ILE A 145 4.11 2.84 0.10
CA ILE A 145 4.83 3.24 -1.12
C ILE A 145 5.80 2.14 -1.53
N TYR A 146 6.63 1.69 -0.60
CA TYR A 146 7.64 0.64 -0.86
C TYR A 146 7.03 -0.72 -1.19
N PHE A 147 5.90 -1.07 -0.56
CA PHE A 147 5.20 -2.32 -0.82
C PHE A 147 4.68 -2.34 -2.25
N TRP A 148 3.96 -1.29 -2.66
CA TRP A 148 3.38 -1.24 -4.00
C TRP A 148 4.43 -1.15 -5.09
N ASN A 149 5.51 -0.41 -4.85
CA ASN A 149 6.64 -0.38 -5.78
C ASN A 149 7.29 -1.78 -5.93
N CYS A 150 7.55 -2.48 -4.82
CA CYS A 150 8.05 -3.87 -4.86
C CYS A 150 7.12 -4.81 -5.64
N MET A 151 5.81 -4.73 -5.36
CA MET A 151 4.80 -5.55 -6.04
C MET A 151 4.80 -5.29 -7.55
N LYS A 152 4.93 -4.03 -7.96
CA LYS A 152 5.03 -3.59 -9.36
C LYS A 152 6.31 -4.15 -10.02
N ASP A 153 7.48 -3.96 -9.42
CA ASP A 153 8.77 -4.38 -9.99
C ASP A 153 8.84 -5.90 -10.21
N ILE A 154 8.49 -6.70 -9.19
CA ILE A 154 8.46 -8.17 -9.30
C ILE A 154 7.46 -8.62 -10.37
N THR A 155 6.31 -7.93 -10.48
CA THR A 155 5.30 -8.21 -11.51
C THR A 155 5.83 -7.93 -12.92
N GLN A 156 6.59 -6.85 -13.12
CA GLN A 156 7.21 -6.53 -14.40
C GLN A 156 8.25 -7.58 -14.81
N ASP A 157 9.04 -8.10 -13.86
CA ASP A 157 9.99 -9.17 -14.16
C ASP A 157 9.29 -10.48 -14.53
N ARG A 158 8.15 -10.80 -13.90
CA ARG A 158 7.35 -11.95 -14.30
C ARG A 158 6.76 -11.82 -15.69
N ILE A 159 6.31 -10.62 -16.07
CA ILE A 159 5.86 -10.36 -17.45
C ILE A 159 6.97 -10.68 -18.44
N LYS A 160 8.20 -10.21 -18.20
CA LYS A 160 9.36 -10.51 -19.07
C LYS A 160 9.65 -12.02 -19.14
N GLN A 161 9.59 -12.73 -18.01
CA GLN A 161 9.77 -14.19 -17.97
C GLN A 161 8.71 -14.92 -18.81
N LEU A 162 7.45 -14.48 -18.69
CA LEU A 162 6.33 -15.05 -19.43
C LEU A 162 6.40 -14.74 -20.93
N GLU A 163 6.75 -13.50 -21.29
CA GLU A 163 6.95 -13.11 -22.69
C GLU A 163 8.04 -13.96 -23.34
N LYS A 164 9.18 -14.17 -22.67
CA LYS A 164 10.26 -15.06 -23.12
C LYS A 164 9.85 -16.53 -23.22
N PHE A 165 8.94 -17.00 -22.36
CA PHE A 165 8.41 -18.37 -22.46
C PHE A 165 7.52 -18.56 -23.71
N SER A 166 6.94 -17.48 -24.24
CA SER A 166 6.03 -17.50 -25.38
C SER A 166 6.67 -17.18 -26.73
N GLU A 167 7.98 -16.92 -26.74
CA GLU A 167 8.82 -16.79 -27.95
C GLU A 167 9.26 -18.17 -28.44
#